data_AF-A0AAD3U7L4-F1
#
_entry.id   AF-A0AAD3U7L4-F1
#
_cell.length_a   1.000
_cell.length_b   1.000
_cell.length_c   1.000
_cell.angle_alpha   90.00
_cell.angle_beta   90.00
_cell.angle_gamma   90.00
#
_symmetry.space_group_name_H-M   'P 1'
#
loop_
_entity.id
_entity.type
_entity.pdbx_description
1 polymer ?
#
loop_
_entity_poly.entity_id
_entity_poly.type
_entity_poly.pdbx_seq_one_letter_code
_entity_poly.pdbx_strand_id
1 'polypeptide(L)'
;MNAIIQDDDGVNAVFKADIAALNFIVTVHREAIRQLQRQLLMLRRDNLPNTNVYAIRSLLTACRRERLCIATGLDMIAFQEGLLDEKAGRDAAIKNGTFLEWLGWEPCDQLHGLGENIK
;
A
#
# COMPACT_ATOMS: atom_id res chain seq x y z
N MET A 1 23.78 -3.12 28.27
CA MET A 1 22.36 -2.73 28.35
C MET A 1 21.81 -2.80 26.92
N ASN A 2 21.86 -3.94 26.22
CA ASN A 2 21.06 -5.17 26.26
C ASN A 2 19.54 -4.98 26.19
N ALA A 3 18.98 -5.39 25.03
CA ALA A 3 17.60 -5.84 24.79
C ALA A 3 16.52 -4.84 24.32
N ILE A 4 16.83 -3.93 23.38
CA ILE A 4 15.82 -3.36 22.46
C ILE A 4 16.32 -3.45 21.01
N ILE A 5 16.70 -4.66 20.59
CA ILE A 5 16.65 -5.04 19.17
C ILE A 5 15.57 -6.13 19.15
N GLN A 6 14.33 -5.70 19.39
CA GLN A 6 13.16 -6.57 19.32
C GLN A 6 12.96 -6.98 17.86
N ASP A 7 13.20 -8.25 17.56
CA ASP A 7 12.66 -9.05 16.44
C ASP A 7 12.22 -8.28 15.16
N ASP A 8 13.08 -7.39 14.67
CA ASP A 8 12.79 -6.47 13.56
C ASP A 8 12.73 -7.22 12.21
N ASP A 9 13.30 -8.43 12.16
CA ASP A 9 13.25 -9.34 11.03
C ASP A 9 11.89 -10.04 10.92
N GLY A 10 11.28 -10.41 12.06
CA GLY A 10 9.93 -10.96 12.11
C GLY A 10 8.88 -9.99 11.59
N VAL A 11 8.98 -8.71 11.96
CA VAL A 11 8.07 -7.65 11.49
C VAL A 11 8.16 -7.47 9.97
N ASN A 12 9.36 -7.46 9.40
CA ASN A 12 9.56 -7.37 7.95
C ASN A 12 8.97 -8.59 7.21
N ALA A 13 9.16 -9.79 7.76
CA ALA A 13 8.59 -11.01 7.20
C ALA A 13 7.05 -10.98 7.19
N VAL A 14 6.42 -10.44 8.25
CA VAL A 14 4.96 -10.29 8.33
C VAL A 14 4.44 -9.33 7.25
N PHE A 15 5.02 -8.14 7.10
CA PHE A 15 4.61 -7.20 6.06
C PHE A 15 4.80 -7.77 4.65
N LYS A 16 5.92 -8.44 4.38
CA LYS A 16 6.14 -9.09 3.08
C LYS A 16 5.14 -10.21 2.80
N ALA A 17 4.80 -11.00 3.81
CA ALA A 17 3.78 -12.03 3.68
C ALA A 17 2.39 -11.43 3.41
N ASP A 18 2.04 -10.35 4.09
CA ASP A 18 0.76 -9.67 3.89
C ASP A 18 0.66 -8.98 2.52
N ILE A 19 1.72 -8.30 2.07
CA ILE A 19 1.83 -7.76 0.70
C ILE A 19 1.63 -8.87 -0.34
N ALA A 20 2.24 -10.05 -0.14
CA ALA A 20 2.06 -11.18 -1.05
C ALA A 20 0.60 -11.69 -1.06
N ALA A 21 -0.03 -11.77 0.11
CA ALA A 21 -1.44 -12.15 0.23
C ALA A 21 -2.38 -11.14 -0.44
N LEU A 22 -2.15 -9.84 -0.23
CA LEU A 22 -2.91 -8.76 -0.87
C LEU A 22 -2.75 -8.79 -2.39
N ASN A 23 -1.54 -9.01 -2.91
CA ASN A 23 -1.30 -9.17 -4.34
C ASN A 23 -2.06 -10.36 -4.94
N PHE A 24 -2.12 -11.47 -4.20
CA PHE A 24 -2.93 -12.62 -4.59
C PHE A 24 -4.42 -12.28 -4.60
N ILE A 25 -4.94 -11.61 -3.57
CA ILE A 25 -6.34 -11.15 -3.50
C ILE A 25 -6.67 -10.22 -4.68
N VAL A 26 -5.82 -9.26 -4.99
CA VAL A 26 -5.96 -8.37 -6.16
C VAL A 26 -6.03 -9.18 -7.46
N THR A 27 -5.21 -10.23 -7.57
CA THR A 27 -5.22 -11.13 -8.75
C THR A 27 -6.55 -11.87 -8.88
N VAL A 28 -7.11 -12.36 -7.78
CA VAL A 28 -8.43 -13.00 -7.74
C VAL A 28 -9.52 -12.03 -8.20
N HIS A 29 -9.55 -10.79 -7.68
CA HIS A 29 -10.51 -9.77 -8.11
C HIS A 29 -10.38 -9.40 -9.59
N ARG A 30 -9.15 -9.34 -10.11
CA ARG A 30 -8.91 -9.13 -11.56
C ARG A 30 -9.51 -10.26 -12.39
N GLU A 31 -9.38 -11.51 -11.95
CA GLU A 31 -9.97 -12.64 -12.66
C GLU A 31 -11.51 -12.66 -12.54
N ALA A 32 -12.06 -12.29 -11.39
CA ALA A 32 -13.50 -12.11 -11.23
C ALA A 32 -14.06 -11.08 -12.23
N ILE A 33 -13.39 -9.94 -12.44
CA ILE A 33 -13.76 -8.97 -13.47
C ILE A 33 -13.76 -9.60 -14.87
N ARG A 34 -12.74 -10.39 -15.22
CA ARG A 34 -12.69 -11.06 -16.53
C ARG A 34 -13.86 -12.00 -16.73
N GLN A 35 -14.25 -12.75 -15.70
CA GLN A 35 -15.41 -13.64 -15.74
C GLN A 35 -16.73 -12.86 -15.91
N LEU A 36 -16.92 -11.79 -15.14
CA LEU A 36 -18.10 -10.92 -15.24
C LEU A 36 -18.22 -10.27 -16.64
N GLN A 37 -17.08 -9.83 -17.21
CA GLN A 37 -17.04 -9.28 -18.57
C GLN A 37 -17.42 -10.33 -19.62
N ARG A 38 -16.99 -11.58 -19.48
CA ARG A 38 -17.40 -12.67 -20.37
C ARG A 38 -18.91 -12.91 -20.31
N GLN A 39 -19.49 -12.91 -19.12
CA GLN A 39 -20.95 -13.05 -18.95
C GLN A 39 -21.72 -11.90 -19.61
N LEU A 40 -21.25 -10.66 -19.45
CA LEU A 40 -21.83 -9.50 -20.14
C LEU A 40 -21.75 -9.61 -21.66
N LEU A 41 -20.65 -10.14 -22.20
CA LEU A 41 -20.50 -10.37 -23.65
C LEU A 41 -21.45 -11.46 -24.17
N MET A 42 -21.68 -12.52 -23.40
CA MET A 42 -22.67 -13.56 -23.74
C MET A 42 -24.08 -12.96 -23.80
N LEU A 43 -24.49 -12.24 -22.76
CA LEU A 43 -25.80 -11.58 -22.72
C LEU A 43 -26.01 -10.59 -23.87
N ARG A 44 -24.95 -9.91 -24.31
CA ARG A 44 -25.01 -9.01 -25.47
C ARG A 44 -25.20 -9.75 -26.79
N ARG A 45 -24.58 -10.93 -26.96
CA ARG A 45 -24.69 -11.73 -28.19
C ARG A 45 -26.07 -12.36 -28.36
N ASP A 46 -26.74 -12.67 -27.26
CA ASP A 46 -28.02 -13.37 -27.29
C ASP A 46 -29.20 -12.51 -27.77
N ASN A 47 -29.03 -11.19 -27.99
CA ASN A 47 -29.99 -10.28 -28.64
C ASN A 47 -31.47 -10.43 -28.18
N LEU A 48 -31.70 -10.85 -26.94
CA LEU A 48 -33.03 -11.19 -26.45
C LEU A 48 -33.77 -9.91 -26.03
N PRO A 49 -34.94 -9.61 -26.63
CA PRO A 49 -35.62 -8.32 -26.47
C PRO A 49 -36.22 -8.07 -25.07
N ASN A 50 -36.18 -9.05 -24.17
CA ASN A 50 -36.71 -8.92 -22.80
C ASN A 50 -35.81 -9.55 -21.72
N THR A 51 -34.63 -10.08 -22.08
CA THR A 51 -33.79 -10.79 -21.10
C THR A 51 -32.85 -9.82 -20.40
N ASN A 52 -33.42 -9.24 -19.35
CA ASN A 52 -32.78 -9.06 -18.05
C ASN A 52 -31.85 -7.85 -17.90
N VAL A 53 -32.40 -6.66 -18.14
CA VAL A 53 -31.81 -5.36 -17.69
C VAL A 53 -31.32 -5.43 -16.25
N TYR A 54 -32.03 -6.16 -15.39
CA TYR A 54 -31.61 -6.42 -14.01
C TYR A 54 -30.30 -7.24 -13.94
N ALA A 55 -30.18 -8.35 -14.68
CA ALA A 55 -28.93 -9.12 -14.75
C ALA A 55 -27.76 -8.31 -15.32
N ILE A 56 -27.99 -7.48 -16.34
CA ILE A 56 -26.94 -6.61 -16.88
C ILE A 56 -26.51 -5.59 -15.80
N ARG A 57 -27.47 -4.95 -15.13
CA ARG A 57 -27.18 -4.00 -14.03
C ARG A 57 -26.47 -4.68 -12.87
N SER A 58 -26.85 -5.90 -12.50
CA SER A 58 -26.20 -6.63 -11.41
C SER A 58 -24.75 -6.98 -11.76
N LEU A 59 -24.48 -7.47 -12.97
CA LEU A 59 -23.12 -7.76 -13.44
C LEU A 59 -22.25 -6.50 -13.56
N LEU A 60 -22.80 -5.39 -14.02
CA LEU A 60 -22.09 -4.10 -14.03
C LEU A 60 -21.79 -3.59 -12.61
N THR A 61 -22.71 -3.81 -11.67
CA THR A 61 -22.51 -3.43 -10.27
C THR A 61 -21.44 -4.31 -9.61
N ALA A 62 -21.45 -5.62 -9.88
CA ALA A 62 -20.39 -6.52 -9.47
C ALA A 62 -19.03 -6.07 -10.02
N CYS A 63 -18.93 -5.74 -11.32
CA CYS A 63 -17.71 -5.21 -11.91
C CYS A 63 -17.18 -3.96 -11.19
N ARG A 64 -18.08 -3.03 -10.81
CA ARG A 64 -17.69 -1.83 -10.06
C ARG A 64 -17.17 -2.16 -8.67
N ARG A 65 -17.81 -3.10 -7.98
CA ARG A 65 -17.38 -3.57 -6.66
C ARG A 65 -16.01 -4.23 -6.72
N GLU A 66 -15.78 -5.12 -7.68
CA GLU A 66 -14.47 -5.77 -7.86
C GLU A 66 -13.36 -4.73 -8.12
N ARG A 67 -13.64 -3.69 -8.92
CA ARG A 67 -12.68 -2.59 -9.16
C ARG A 67 -12.35 -1.83 -7.88
N LEU A 68 -13.34 -1.58 -7.02
CA LEU A 68 -13.11 -0.93 -5.74
C LEU A 68 -12.23 -1.81 -4.84
N CYS A 69 -12.51 -3.11 -4.77
CA CYS A 69 -11.67 -4.06 -4.01
C CYS A 69 -10.22 -4.06 -4.51
N ILE A 70 -10.00 -4.01 -5.83
CA ILE A 70 -8.65 -3.87 -6.40
C ILE A 70 -7.99 -2.57 -5.96
N ALA A 71 -8.69 -1.44 -6.06
CA ALA A 71 -8.14 -0.13 -5.67
C ALA A 71 -7.74 -0.14 -4.18
N THR A 72 -8.63 -0.57 -3.29
CA THR A 72 -8.35 -0.67 -1.86
C THR A 72 -7.18 -1.62 -1.56
N GLY A 73 -7.09 -2.76 -2.26
CA GLY A 73 -5.98 -3.69 -2.10
C GLY A 73 -4.64 -3.09 -2.52
N LEU A 74 -4.61 -2.35 -3.64
CA LEU A 74 -3.41 -1.66 -4.11
C LEU A 74 -2.99 -0.51 -3.18
N ASP A 75 -3.95 0.25 -2.66
CA ASP A 75 -3.68 1.31 -1.68
C ASP A 75 -3.05 0.74 -0.40
N MET A 76 -3.56 -0.41 0.08
CA MET A 76 -3.00 -1.09 1.24
C MET A 76 -1.59 -1.62 0.99
N ILE A 77 -1.33 -2.19 -0.19
CA ILE A 77 0.01 -2.63 -0.59
C ILE A 77 0.98 -1.43 -0.57
N ALA A 78 0.62 -0.33 -1.22
CA ALA A 78 1.47 0.87 -1.27
C ALA A 78 1.75 1.43 0.13
N PHE A 79 0.75 1.42 1.02
CA PHE A 79 0.93 1.81 2.41
C PHE A 79 1.94 0.90 3.14
N GLN A 80 1.83 -0.41 3.00
CA GLN A 80 2.75 -1.37 3.63
C GLN A 80 4.16 -1.30 3.08
N GLU A 81 4.32 -1.09 1.77
CA GLU A 81 5.61 -0.82 1.15
C GLU A 81 6.25 0.45 1.74
N GLY A 82 5.47 1.52 1.93
CA GLY A 82 5.93 2.74 2.57
C GLY A 82 6.44 2.53 4.00
N LEU A 83 5.78 1.69 4.79
CA LEU A 83 6.24 1.34 6.15
C LEU A 83 7.55 0.54 6.15
N LEU A 84 7.72 -0.35 5.16
CA LEU A 84 8.96 -1.10 4.99
C LEU A 84 10.12 -0.17 4.60
N ASP A 85 9.87 0.78 3.72
CA ASP A 85 10.85 1.79 3.31
C ASP A 85 11.22 2.73 4.46
N GLU A 86 10.23 3.19 5.24
CA GLU A 86 10.46 4.02 6.44
C GLU A 86 11.35 3.28 7.45
N LYS A 87 11.06 2.00 7.72
CA LYS A 87 11.89 1.16 8.58
C LYS A 87 13.30 1.00 8.00
N ALA A 88 13.44 0.75 6.70
CA ALA A 88 14.75 0.62 6.08
C ALA A 88 15.57 1.91 6.17
N GLY A 89 14.94 3.07 5.98
CA GLY A 89 15.54 4.39 6.15
C GLY A 89 16.01 4.62 7.60
N ARG A 90 15.13 4.33 8.57
CA ARG A 90 15.46 4.34 10.01
C ARG A 90 16.68 3.48 10.32
N ASP A 91 16.68 2.24 9.85
CA ASP A 91 17.75 1.27 10.11
C ASP A 91 19.08 1.71 9.50
N ALA A 92 19.04 2.34 8.32
CA ALA A 92 20.23 2.93 7.69
C ALA A 92 20.75 4.14 8.47
N ALA A 93 19.87 5.03 8.91
CA ALA A 93 20.25 6.21 9.69
C ALA A 93 20.87 5.84 11.05
N ILE A 94 20.34 4.81 11.72
CA ILE A 94 20.93 4.26 12.95
C ILE A 94 22.34 3.72 12.67
N LYS A 95 22.52 2.92 11.62
CA LYS A 95 23.83 2.36 11.25
C LYS A 95 24.86 3.44 10.92
N ASN A 96 24.43 4.54 10.34
CA ASN A 96 25.28 5.66 9.93
C ASN A 96 25.49 6.70 11.04
N GLY A 97 24.82 6.56 12.20
CA GLY A 97 24.88 7.55 13.28
C GLY A 97 24.12 8.86 13.00
N THR A 98 23.32 8.92 11.93
CA THR A 98 22.55 10.10 11.49
C THR A 98 21.08 10.03 11.88
N PHE A 99 20.73 9.21 12.88
CA PHE A 99 19.34 8.97 13.27
C PHE A 99 18.57 10.25 13.66
N LEU A 100 19.21 11.18 14.37
CA LEU A 100 18.58 12.46 14.75
C LEU A 100 18.29 13.33 13.51
N GLU A 101 19.22 13.40 12.57
CA GLU A 101 19.01 14.13 11.30
C GLU A 101 17.88 13.50 10.48
N TRP A 102 17.79 12.16 10.46
CA TRP A 102 16.71 11.43 9.79
C TRP A 102 15.34 11.71 10.42
N LEU A 103 15.28 11.91 11.75
CA LEU A 103 14.07 12.37 12.44
C LEU A 103 13.73 13.84 12.17
N GLY A 104 14.55 14.56 11.38
CA GLY A 104 14.41 15.99 11.15
C GLY A 104 14.77 16.83 12.38
N TRP A 105 15.56 16.29 13.30
CA TRP A 105 16.06 17.05 14.44
C TRP A 105 17.20 17.96 14.00
N GLU A 106 17.01 19.26 14.16
CA GLU A 106 18.06 20.26 13.98
C GLU A 106 18.70 20.57 15.35
N PRO A 107 20.05 20.56 15.45
CA PRO A 107 20.72 20.95 16.67
C PRO A 107 20.39 22.40 17.04
N CYS A 108 19.87 22.62 18.26
CA CYS A 108 19.58 23.95 18.81
C CYS A 108 20.82 24.87 18.90
N ASP A 109 22.02 24.32 18.76
CA ASP A 109 23.29 24.99 19.05
C ASP A 109 23.97 25.62 17.82
N GLN A 110 23.36 25.51 16.62
CA GLN A 110 23.76 26.39 15.52
C GLN A 110 23.24 27.80 15.83
N LEU A 111 24.05 28.55 16.58
CA LEU A 111 23.98 30.00 16.69
C LEU A 111 23.93 30.59 15.28
N HIS A 112 22.72 30.78 14.75
CA HIS A 112 22.47 31.70 13.64
C HIS A 112 22.80 33.11 14.14
N GLY A 113 24.09 33.48 14.05
CA GLY A 113 24.54 34.87 13.98
C GLY A 113 24.27 35.79 15.18
N LEU A 114 24.22 35.28 16.41
CA LEU A 114 24.15 36.13 17.60
C LEU A 114 25.25 35.75 18.60
N GLY A 115 26.47 36.26 18.39
CA GLY A 115 27.43 36.25 19.49
C GLY A 115 28.91 36.26 19.14
N GLU A 116 29.40 37.04 18.18
CA GLU A 116 30.81 37.46 18.20
C GLU A 116 30.93 38.91 17.78
N ASN A 117 30.89 39.81 18.76
CA ASN A 117 31.73 41.00 18.84
C ASN A 117 31.61 41.58 20.26
N ILE A 118 32.31 40.94 21.20
CA ILE A 118 32.83 41.64 22.37
C ILE A 118 34.35 41.64 22.22
N LYS A 119 34.87 42.73 21.68
CA LYS A 119 36.21 43.25 21.95
C LYS A 119 36.12 44.77 22.02
#